data_AF-A0A933T252-F1
#
_entry.id   AF-A0A933T252-F1
#
_cell.length_a   1.000
_cell.length_b   1.000
_cell.length_c   1.000
_cell.angle_alpha   90.00
_cell.angle_beta   90.00
_cell.angle_gamma   90.00
#
_symmetry.space_group_name_H-M   'P 1'
#
loop_
_entity.id
_entity.type
_entity.pdbx_description
1 polymer ?
#
loop_
_entity_poly.entity_id
_entity_poly.type
_entity_poly.pdbx_seq_one_letter_code
_entity_poly.pdbx_strand_id
1 'polypeptide(L)'
;MPIDSESTAKAFFVDRIIQQAEREGMPLSKAQRYMLSWAETDPSFVVDMELSEQCEVEIPQPDYEKKIQGLIERMYKRDIETNKDMKETYKEAYKTLKKGDHFILIMIGDAIGSKLSWFSLF
;
A
#
# COMPACT_ATOMS: atom_id res chain seq x y z
N MET A 1 1.15 15.87 -0.20
CA MET A 1 1.87 15.73 -1.48
C MET A 1 0.81 15.52 -2.56
N PRO A 2 0.85 16.26 -3.68
CA PRO A 2 -0.03 15.97 -4.82
C PRO A 2 0.26 14.58 -5.39
N ILE A 3 -0.77 13.91 -5.91
CA ILE A 3 -0.66 12.61 -6.58
C ILE A 3 -0.57 12.86 -8.08
N ASP A 4 0.65 12.88 -8.60
CA ASP A 4 0.96 13.23 -9.99
C ASP A 4 1.75 12.15 -10.75
N SER A 5 2.26 11.15 -10.04
CA SER A 5 3.11 10.08 -10.57
C SER A 5 2.91 8.79 -9.79
N GLU A 6 3.38 7.68 -10.35
CA GLU A 6 3.36 6.38 -9.68
C GLU A 6 4.15 6.40 -8.37
N SER A 7 5.29 7.10 -8.34
CA SER A 7 6.10 7.25 -7.13
C SER A 7 5.37 8.02 -6.03
N THR A 8 4.68 9.12 -6.38
CA THR A 8 3.91 9.90 -5.39
C THR A 8 2.66 9.15 -4.92
N ALA A 9 2.03 8.37 -5.79
CA ALA A 9 0.94 7.46 -5.44
C ALA A 9 1.40 6.32 -4.52
N LYS A 10 2.54 5.69 -4.81
CA LYS A 10 3.13 4.62 -3.97
C LYS A 10 3.46 5.16 -2.58
N ALA A 11 4.19 6.28 -2.51
CA ALA A 11 4.52 6.94 -1.25
C ALA A 11 3.26 7.26 -0.41
N PHE A 12 2.19 7.73 -1.05
CA PHE A 12 0.91 8.00 -0.37
C PHE A 12 0.36 6.77 0.37
N PHE A 13 0.41 5.58 -0.24
CA PHE A 13 -0.05 4.34 0.40
C PHE A 13 0.96 3.84 1.44
N VAL A 14 2.25 3.78 1.10
CA VAL A 14 3.32 3.29 1.97
C VAL A 14 3.36 4.07 3.28
N ASP A 15 3.35 5.40 3.21
CA ASP A 15 3.41 6.27 4.40
C ASP A 15 2.21 6.03 5.33
N ARG A 16 1.02 5.78 4.77
CA ARG A 16 -0.19 5.54 5.56
C ARG A 16 -0.22 4.16 6.19
N ILE A 17 0.23 3.14 5.48
CA ILE A 17 0.36 1.78 6.02
C ILE A 17 1.33 1.80 7.19
N ILE A 18 2.48 2.46 7.03
CA ILE A 18 3.48 2.67 8.08
C ILE A 18 2.86 3.38 9.29
N GLN A 19 2.21 4.52 9.07
CA GLN A 19 1.58 5.27 10.15
C GLN A 19 0.48 4.47 10.87
N GLN A 20 -0.27 3.65 10.13
CA GLN A 20 -1.30 2.80 10.72
C GLN A 20 -0.67 1.69 11.57
N ALA A 21 0.39 1.05 11.08
CA ALA A 21 1.12 0.02 11.82
C ALA A 21 1.72 0.57 13.13
N GLU A 22 2.30 1.77 13.07
CA GLU A 22 2.82 2.48 14.25
C GLU A 22 1.71 2.84 15.24
N ARG A 23 0.56 3.33 14.75
CA ARG A 23 -0.62 3.61 15.60
C ARG A 23 -1.17 2.39 16.30
N GLU A 24 -1.05 1.22 15.68
CA GLU A 24 -1.49 -0.06 16.26
C GLU A 24 -0.45 -0.70 17.18
N GLY A 25 0.69 -0.04 17.41
CA GLY A 25 1.77 -0.57 18.25
C GLY A 25 2.53 -1.74 17.62
N MET A 26 2.39 -1.93 16.29
CA MET A 26 3.00 -3.03 15.54
C MET A 26 3.79 -2.47 14.34
N PRO A 27 4.87 -1.68 14.58
CA PRO A 27 5.63 -1.07 13.50
C PRO A 27 6.18 -2.13 12.53
N LEU A 28 6.18 -1.80 11.24
CA LEU A 28 6.81 -2.64 10.21
C LEU A 28 8.33 -2.60 10.35
N SER A 29 8.97 -3.76 10.19
CA SER A 29 10.43 -3.88 10.10
C SER A 29 10.98 -3.18 8.85
N LYS A 30 12.30 -3.02 8.77
CA LYS A 30 12.96 -2.47 7.58
C LYS A 30 12.66 -3.33 6.34
N ALA A 31 12.74 -4.65 6.47
CA ALA A 31 12.45 -5.60 5.39
C ALA A 31 10.98 -5.53 4.92
N GLN A 32 10.04 -5.47 5.87
CA GLN A 32 8.61 -5.33 5.55
C GLN A 32 8.29 -4.00 4.84
N ARG A 33 8.94 -2.90 5.24
CA ARG A 33 8.80 -1.58 4.58
C ARG A 33 9.43 -1.58 3.19
N TYR A 34 10.56 -2.27 3.01
CA TYR A 34 11.20 -2.45 1.72
C TYR A 34 10.27 -3.17 0.73
N MET A 35 9.64 -4.26 1.17
CA MET A 35 8.68 -5.02 0.34
C MET A 35 7.50 -4.19 -0.15
N LEU A 36 7.01 -3.22 0.62
CA LEU A 36 5.96 -2.29 0.17
C LEU A 36 6.38 -1.40 -1.01
N SER A 37 7.69 -1.21 -1.20
CA SER A 37 8.23 -0.36 -2.27
C SER A 37 8.47 -1.11 -3.58
N TRP A 38 8.31 -2.45 -3.57
CA TRP A 38 8.63 -3.32 -4.69
C TRP A 38 7.80 -3.02 -5.92
N ALA A 39 8.48 -2.96 -7.08
CA ALA A 39 7.86 -2.80 -8.39
C ALA A 39 8.67 -3.56 -9.44
N GLU A 40 8.00 -4.33 -10.31
CA GLU A 40 8.66 -5.20 -11.28
C GLU A 40 9.31 -4.41 -12.42
N THR A 41 8.60 -3.38 -12.90
CA THR A 41 8.97 -2.63 -14.10
C THR A 41 9.43 -1.20 -13.82
N ASP A 42 9.62 -0.82 -12.56
CA ASP A 42 10.08 0.52 -12.18
C ASP A 42 11.60 0.62 -12.40
N PRO A 43 12.09 1.39 -13.40
CA PRO A 43 13.52 1.48 -13.69
C PRO A 43 14.31 2.18 -12.58
N SER A 44 13.64 2.86 -11.65
CA SER A 44 14.25 3.48 -10.47
C SER A 44 14.29 2.55 -9.25
N PHE A 45 13.63 1.39 -9.32
CA PHE A 45 13.63 0.41 -8.25
C PHE A 45 14.92 -0.42 -8.28
N VAL A 46 15.62 -0.47 -7.15
CA VAL A 46 16.82 -1.28 -6.97
C VAL A 46 16.47 -2.47 -6.09
N VAL A 47 16.63 -3.67 -6.64
CA VAL A 47 16.42 -4.92 -5.91
C VAL A 47 17.48 -5.06 -4.81
N ASP A 48 17.02 -5.32 -3.60
CA ASP A 48 17.81 -5.62 -2.41
C ASP A 48 17.39 -7.03 -1.96
N MET A 49 18.19 -8.01 -2.38
CA MET A 49 17.90 -9.42 -2.11
C MET A 49 17.97 -9.73 -0.61
N GLU A 50 18.86 -9.06 0.14
CA GLU A 50 19.00 -9.27 1.58
C GLU A 50 17.72 -8.86 2.32
N LEU A 51 17.16 -7.69 1.99
CA LEU A 51 15.89 -7.25 2.59
C LEU A 51 14.69 -8.10 2.13
N SER A 52 14.72 -8.62 0.91
CA SER A 52 13.67 -9.52 0.40
C SER A 52 13.67 -10.84 1.17
N GLU A 53 14.82 -11.50 1.24
CA GLU A 53 15.01 -12.75 1.99
C GLU A 53 14.74 -12.55 3.49
N GLN A 54 15.18 -11.44 4.07
CA GLN A 54 14.89 -11.13 5.46
C GLN A 54 13.38 -11.04 5.73
N CYS A 55 12.59 -10.47 4.80
CA CYS A 55 11.15 -10.39 4.99
C CYS A 55 10.51 -11.79 5.00
N GLU A 56 10.95 -12.69 4.12
CA GLU A 56 10.46 -14.06 4.06
C GLU A 56 10.78 -14.86 5.33
N VAL A 57 11.95 -14.62 5.93
CA VAL A 57 12.34 -15.20 7.23
C VAL A 57 11.50 -14.65 8.38
N GLU A 58 11.20 -13.34 8.36
CA GLU A 58 10.40 -12.69 9.40
C GLU A 58 8.93 -13.10 9.37
N ILE A 59 8.37 -13.29 8.18
CA ILE A 59 6.94 -13.54 7.99
C ILE A 59 6.69 -14.26 6.65
N PRO A 60 5.95 -15.39 6.65
CA PRO A 60 5.54 -16.03 5.41
C PRO A 60 4.73 -15.07 4.53
N GLN A 61 4.93 -15.13 3.22
CA GLN A 61 4.29 -14.21 2.27
C GLN A 61 2.76 -14.09 2.45
N PRO A 62 1.97 -15.17 2.62
CA PRO A 62 0.52 -15.04 2.82
C PRO A 62 0.16 -14.27 4.09
N ASP A 63 0.94 -14.43 5.16
CA ASP A 63 0.73 -13.74 6.43
C ASP A 63 1.14 -12.26 6.32
N TYR A 64 2.18 -11.96 5.55
CA TYR A 64 2.58 -10.58 5.22
C TYR A 64 1.47 -9.88 4.44
N GLU A 65 0.99 -10.48 3.36
CA GLU A 65 -0.08 -9.92 2.54
C GLU A 65 -1.34 -9.65 3.37
N LYS A 66 -1.75 -10.63 4.19
CA LYS A 66 -2.88 -10.50 5.11
C LYS A 66 -2.68 -9.38 6.14
N LYS A 67 -1.47 -9.25 6.70
CA LYS A 67 -1.11 -8.16 7.62
C LYS A 67 -1.26 -6.80 6.93
N ILE A 68 -0.72 -6.64 5.73
CA ILE A 68 -0.77 -5.39 4.97
C ILE A 68 -2.20 -5.06 4.53
N GLN A 69 -2.97 -6.03 4.03
CA GLN A 69 -4.38 -5.85 3.68
C GLN A 69 -5.19 -5.34 4.89
N GLY A 70 -5.01 -5.95 6.06
CA GLY A 70 -5.68 -5.50 7.29
C GLY A 70 -5.32 -4.06 7.68
N LEU A 71 -4.05 -3.66 7.53
CA LEU A 71 -3.62 -2.28 7.75
C LEU A 71 -4.27 -1.32 6.74
N ILE A 72 -4.37 -1.71 5.47
CA ILE A 72 -4.99 -0.92 4.40
C ILE A 72 -6.48 -0.69 4.69
N GLU A 73 -7.22 -1.71 5.11
CA GLU A 73 -8.64 -1.58 5.45
C GLU A 73 -8.86 -0.57 6.59
N ARG A 74 -8.07 -0.70 7.66
CA ARG A 74 -8.20 0.14 8.86
C ARG A 74 -7.72 1.56 8.61
N MET A 75 -6.62 1.76 7.88
CA MET A 75 -6.16 3.10 7.51
C MET A 75 -7.17 3.80 6.62
N TYR A 76 -7.73 3.10 5.62
CA TYR A 76 -8.72 3.68 4.71
C TYR A 76 -9.97 4.10 5.47
N LYS A 77 -10.52 3.21 6.31
CA LYS A 77 -11.70 3.51 7.14
C LYS A 77 -11.47 4.74 8.02
N ARG A 78 -10.35 4.78 8.75
CA ARG A 78 -10.01 5.89 9.65
C ARG A 78 -9.87 7.21 8.89
N ASP A 79 -9.18 7.19 7.76
CA ASP A 79 -8.92 8.40 6.98
C ASP A 79 -10.21 9.01 6.42
N ILE A 80 -11.13 8.19 5.89
CA ILE A 80 -12.41 8.69 5.36
C ILE A 80 -13.38 9.15 6.45
N GLU A 81 -13.30 8.56 7.65
CA GLU A 81 -14.07 9.01 8.82
C GLU A 81 -13.57 10.37 9.32
N THR A 82 -12.25 10.62 9.19
CA THR A 82 -11.61 11.87 9.62
C THR A 82 -11.77 12.99 8.58
N ASN A 83 -11.64 12.66 7.29
CA ASN A 83 -11.76 13.61 6.19
C ASN A 83 -12.47 12.95 5.00
N LYS A 84 -13.67 13.45 4.67
CA LYS A 84 -14.49 12.89 3.59
C LYS A 84 -13.83 12.98 2.21
N ASP A 85 -12.97 13.97 1.99
CA ASP A 85 -12.28 14.18 0.72
C ASP A 85 -11.21 13.10 0.46
N MET A 86 -10.76 12.41 1.51
CA MET A 86 -9.78 11.32 1.39
C MET A 86 -10.25 10.23 0.45
N LYS A 87 -11.56 9.96 0.37
CA LYS A 87 -12.09 8.94 -0.54
C LYS A 87 -11.66 9.21 -1.99
N GLU A 88 -11.69 10.46 -2.43
CA GLU A 88 -11.30 10.80 -3.79
C GLU A 88 -9.78 10.75 -3.95
N THR A 89 -9.01 11.22 -2.96
CA THR A 89 -7.55 11.09 -2.97
C THR A 89 -7.09 9.63 -3.07
N TYR A 90 -7.73 8.69 -2.37
CA TYR A 90 -7.43 7.26 -2.48
C TYR A 90 -7.71 6.70 -3.87
N LYS A 91 -8.80 7.13 -4.52
CA LYS A 91 -9.11 6.72 -5.90
C LYS A 91 -8.10 7.29 -6.89
N GLU A 92 -7.73 8.55 -6.76
CA GLU A 92 -6.71 9.19 -7.60
C GLU A 92 -5.35 8.49 -7.44
N ALA A 93 -4.95 8.21 -6.20
CA ALA A 93 -3.74 7.46 -5.90
C ALA A 93 -3.78 6.05 -6.52
N TYR A 94 -4.86 5.30 -6.32
CA TYR A 94 -4.99 3.96 -6.87
C TYR A 94 -5.00 3.96 -8.41
N LYS A 95 -5.73 4.89 -9.03
CA LYS A 95 -5.78 5.04 -10.49
C LYS A 95 -4.39 5.38 -11.06
N THR A 96 -3.64 6.25 -10.40
CA THR A 96 -2.29 6.62 -10.81
C THR A 96 -1.31 5.47 -10.63
N LEU A 97 -1.38 4.76 -9.50
CA LEU A 97 -0.50 3.63 -9.20
C LEU A 97 -0.71 2.45 -10.16
N LYS A 98 -1.96 2.20 -10.59
CA LYS A 98 -2.31 1.16 -11.58
C LYS A 98 -1.68 1.33 -12.98
N LYS A 99 -0.96 2.43 -13.23
CA LYS A 99 -0.27 2.65 -14.51
C LYS A 99 1.03 1.85 -14.63
N GLY A 100 1.60 1.41 -13.51
CA GLY A 100 2.75 0.50 -13.49
C GLY A 100 2.48 -0.78 -12.71
N ASP A 101 3.56 -1.49 -12.44
CA ASP A 101 3.55 -2.82 -11.83
C ASP A 101 4.14 -2.77 -10.42
N HIS A 102 3.28 -2.54 -9.43
CA HIS A 102 3.68 -2.38 -8.02
C HIS A 102 3.07 -3.51 -7.20
N PHE A 103 3.88 -4.22 -6.42
CA PHE A 103 3.42 -5.35 -5.60
C PHE A 103 2.26 -4.95 -4.67
N ILE A 104 2.35 -3.75 -4.10
CA ILE A 104 1.33 -3.16 -3.21
C ILE A 104 -0.06 -3.05 -3.86
N LEU A 105 -0.18 -3.05 -5.20
CA LEU A 105 -1.48 -3.03 -5.88
C LEU A 105 -2.31 -4.28 -5.60
N ILE A 106 -1.67 -5.43 -5.39
CA ILE A 106 -2.33 -6.69 -5.01
C ILE A 106 -3.05 -6.49 -3.68
N MET A 107 -2.32 -6.06 -2.64
CA MET A 107 -2.90 -5.86 -1.30
C MET A 107 -3.93 -4.74 -1.27
N ILE A 108 -3.75 -3.64 -2.02
CA ILE A 108 -4.75 -2.57 -2.10
C ILE A 108 -6.03 -3.09 -2.79
N GLY A 109 -5.87 -3.83 -3.89
CA GLY A 109 -6.99 -4.42 -4.64
C GLY A 109 -7.83 -5.34 -3.77
N ASP A 110 -7.18 -6.24 -3.04
CA ASP A 110 -7.85 -7.21 -2.18
C ASP A 110 -8.52 -6.56 -0.96
N ALA A 111 -7.86 -5.58 -0.34
CA ALA A 111 -8.35 -4.92 0.87
C ALA A 111 -9.52 -3.94 0.60
N ILE A 112 -9.36 -3.08 -0.41
CA ILE A 112 -10.29 -1.96 -0.62
C ILE A 112 -10.59 -1.68 -2.10
N GLY A 113 -10.15 -2.53 -3.04
CA GLY A 113 -10.31 -2.28 -4.48
C GLY A 113 -11.76 -2.05 -4.91
N SER A 114 -12.72 -2.76 -4.32
CA SER A 114 -14.15 -2.55 -4.56
C SER A 114 -14.60 -1.12 -4.23
N LYS A 115 -14.06 -0.54 -3.15
CA LYS A 115 -14.35 0.83 -2.68
C LYS A 115 -13.70 1.92 -3.53
N LEU A 116 -12.65 1.55 -4.28
CA LEU A 116 -11.88 2.43 -5.17
C LEU A 116 -12.32 2.34 -6.63
N SER A 117 -13.12 1.33 -6.98
CA SER A 117 -13.63 1.14 -8.33
C SER A 117 -14.72 2.16 -8.68
N TRP A 118 -14.69 2.68 -9.91
CA TRP A 118 -15.77 3.52 -10.46
C TRP A 118 -17.06 2.72 -10.67
N PHE A 119 -16.97 1.39 -10.85
CA PHE A 119 -18.11 0.47 -10.94
C PHE A 119 -18.73 0.14 -9.56
N SER A 120 -18.72 1.09 -8.64
CA SER A 120 -19.59 1.06 -7.46
C SER A 120 -21.01 1.46 -7.89
N LEU A 121 -21.66 0.64 -8.74
CA LEU A 121 -23.08 0.75 -9.06
C LEU A 121 -23.75 -0.56 -8.67
N PHE A 122 -24.78 -0.40 -7.82
CA PHE A 122 -25.66 -1.39 -7.17
C PHE A 122 -25.17 -1.94 -5.83
#